data_AF-A0A2D6DNQ1-F1
#
_entry.id   AF-A0A2D6DNQ1-F1
#
_cell.length_a   1.000
_cell.length_b   1.000
_cell.length_c   1.000
_cell.angle_alpha   90.00
_cell.angle_beta   90.00
_cell.angle_gamma   90.00
#
_symmetry.space_group_name_H-M   'P 1'
#
loop_
_entity.id
_entity.type
_entity.pdbx_description
1 polymer ?
#
loop_
_entity_poly.entity_id
_entity_poly.type
_entity_poly.pdbx_seq_one_letter_code
_entity_poly.pdbx_strand_id
1 'polypeptide(L)'
;MKAFRATGSFRAGKRVQPYSVDVVAANKDDAMERVLSNFGSRHRVTRRFVVIDDLSEIDPSESTAPRVIAHFGTSSDHRRNEPKTEEE
;
A
#
# COMPACT_ATOMS: atom_id res chain seq x y z
N MET A 1 -13.52 -3.56 -5.21
CA MET A 1 -12.30 -2.85 -4.75
C MET A 1 -11.26 -3.89 -4.41
N LYS A 2 -10.00 -3.63 -4.73
CA LYS A 2 -8.83 -4.50 -4.53
C LYS A 2 -7.81 -3.78 -3.64
N ALA A 3 -6.95 -4.53 -2.97
CA ALA A 3 -5.82 -3.98 -2.22
C ALA A 3 -4.58 -3.96 -3.12
N PHE A 4 -3.85 -2.84 -3.10
CA PHE A 4 -2.61 -2.68 -3.83
C PHE A 4 -1.52 -2.21 -2.89
N ARG A 5 -0.32 -2.78 -3.01
CA ARG A 5 0.88 -2.30 -2.34
C ARG A 5 1.70 -1.50 -3.34
N ALA A 6 1.99 -0.26 -2.98
CA ALA A 6 2.89 0.61 -3.73
C ALA A 6 4.20 0.73 -2.97
N THR A 7 5.30 0.44 -3.65
CA THR A 7 6.64 0.69 -3.12
C THR A 7 7.32 1.74 -3.98
N GLY A 8 8.21 2.50 -3.36
CA GLY A 8 8.92 3.52 -4.08
C GLY A 8 9.72 4.43 -3.17
N SER A 9 9.98 5.63 -3.66
CA SER A 9 10.63 6.66 -2.86
C SER A 9 10.03 8.04 -3.13
N PHE A 10 10.14 8.94 -2.16
CA PHE A 10 9.74 10.32 -2.35
C PHE A 10 10.76 11.29 -1.77
N ARG A 11 10.79 12.51 -2.31
CA ARG A 11 11.68 13.57 -1.80
C ARG A 11 11.09 14.26 -0.57
N ALA A 12 11.69 14.04 0.58
CA ALA A 12 11.42 14.74 1.84
C ALA A 12 12.48 15.85 2.05
N GLY A 13 12.23 17.02 1.46
CA GLY A 13 13.15 18.16 1.52
C GLY A 13 14.48 17.87 0.79
N LYS A 14 15.55 17.62 1.55
CA LYS A 14 16.90 17.31 1.03
C LYS A 14 17.18 15.81 0.91
N ARG A 15 16.33 14.96 1.48
CA ARG A 15 16.53 13.49 1.49
C ARG A 15 15.52 12.81 0.59
N VAL A 16 15.90 11.67 0.05
CA VAL A 16 14.99 10.72 -0.61
C VAL A 16 14.67 9.64 0.41
N GLN A 17 13.39 9.38 0.65
CA GLN A 17 12.91 8.42 1.64
C GLN A 17 12.13 7.30 0.93
N PRO A 18 12.45 6.03 1.17
CA PRO A 18 11.67 4.92 0.65
C PRO A 18 10.32 4.82 1.37
N TYR A 19 9.32 4.28 0.69
CA TYR A 19 8.02 3.99 1.26
C TYR A 19 7.48 2.64 0.78
N SER A 20 6.59 2.08 1.60
CA SER A 20 5.69 1.00 1.24
C SER A 20 4.33 1.39 1.80
N VAL A 21 3.33 1.55 0.92
CA VAL A 21 1.99 1.98 1.30
C VAL A 21 0.94 1.11 0.65
N ASP A 22 -0.02 0.66 1.44
CA ASP A 22 -1.13 -0.13 0.94
C ASP A 22 -2.37 0.76 0.75
N VAL A 23 -2.98 0.66 -0.43
CA VAL A 23 -4.16 1.42 -0.83
C VAL A 23 -5.25 0.50 -1.32
N VAL A 24 -6.50 0.84 -1.02
CA VAL A 24 -7.66 0.17 -1.59
C VAL A 24 -8.09 0.96 -2.83
N ALA A 25 -8.23 0.31 -3.98
CA ALA A 25 -8.57 0.95 -5.24
C ALA A 25 -9.44 0.05 -6.15
N ALA A 26 -10.06 0.61 -7.19
CA ALA A 26 -10.80 -0.18 -8.17
C ALA A 26 -9.88 -0.92 -9.15
N ASN A 27 -8.82 -0.25 -9.60
CA ASN A 27 -7.83 -0.73 -10.57
C ASN A 27 -6.46 -0.09 -10.31
N LYS A 28 -5.45 -0.42 -11.11
CA LYS A 28 -4.08 0.11 -10.94
C LYS A 28 -4.00 1.64 -11.12
N ASP A 29 -4.76 2.22 -12.05
CA ASP A 29 -4.74 3.67 -12.28
C ASP A 29 -5.33 4.44 -11.08
N ASP A 30 -6.45 3.97 -10.52
CA ASP A 30 -7.02 4.51 -9.28
C ASP A 30 -6.06 4.32 -8.09
N ALA A 31 -5.35 3.18 -8.04
CA ALA A 31 -4.34 2.96 -7.00
C ALA A 31 -3.20 3.98 -7.10
N MET A 32 -2.70 4.24 -8.30
CA MET A 32 -1.66 5.24 -8.55
C MET A 32 -2.10 6.64 -8.13
N GLU A 33 -3.31 7.07 -8.52
CA GLU A 33 -3.84 8.37 -8.14
C GLU A 33 -4.05 8.49 -6.62
N ARG A 34 -4.44 7.41 -5.94
CA ARG A 34 -4.54 7.37 -4.47
C ARG A 34 -3.19 7.51 -3.79
N VAL A 35 -2.15 6.86 -4.30
CA VAL A 35 -0.77 6.99 -3.79
C VAL A 35 -0.30 8.44 -3.93
N LEU A 36 -0.42 9.02 -5.13
CA LEU A 36 -0.03 10.40 -5.38
C LEU A 36 -0.81 11.40 -4.51
N SER A 37 -2.11 11.18 -4.34
CA SER A 37 -2.97 12.02 -3.49
C SER A 37 -2.60 11.93 -2.01
N ASN A 38 -2.19 10.74 -1.53
CA ASN A 38 -1.73 10.54 -0.16
C ASN A 38 -0.45 11.35 0.13
N PHE A 39 0.53 11.28 -0.76
CA PHE A 39 1.76 12.07 -0.65
C PHE A 39 1.53 13.58 -0.81
N GLY A 40 0.61 14.00 -1.68
CA GLY A 40 0.24 15.39 -1.83
C GLY A 40 -0.42 15.97 -0.57
N SER A 41 -1.43 15.29 -0.02
CA SER A 41 -2.23 15.79 1.11
C SER A 41 -1.52 15.66 2.47
N ARG A 42 -0.90 14.51 2.75
CA ARG A 42 -0.31 14.23 4.08
C ARG A 42 1.14 14.68 4.19
N HIS A 43 1.88 14.66 3.09
CA HIS A 43 3.32 14.94 3.08
C HIS A 43 3.68 16.22 2.31
N ARG A 44 2.71 16.90 1.68
CA ARG A 44 2.90 18.09 0.83
C ARG A 44 3.95 17.88 -0.27
N VAL A 45 4.02 16.66 -0.81
CA VAL A 45 4.97 16.31 -1.87
C VAL A 45 4.31 16.54 -3.22
N THR A 46 4.97 17.29 -4.11
CA THR A 46 4.51 17.45 -5.50
C THR A 46 4.68 16.14 -6.27
N ARG A 47 3.74 15.82 -7.17
CA ARG A 47 3.70 14.55 -7.94
C ARG A 47 5.05 14.15 -8.56
N ARG A 48 5.78 15.10 -9.14
CA ARG A 48 7.11 14.86 -9.77
C ARG A 48 8.21 14.33 -8.84
N PHE A 49 8.00 14.40 -7.52
CA PHE A 49 8.96 13.94 -6.51
C PHE A 49 8.55 12.63 -5.84
N VAL A 50 7.48 11.99 -6.33
CA VAL A 50 7.07 10.65 -5.92
C VAL A 50 7.47 9.69 -7.03
N VAL A 51 8.35 8.76 -6.70
CA VAL A 51 8.74 7.64 -7.57
C VAL A 51 7.99 6.41 -7.08
N ILE A 52 7.34 5.70 -7.99
CA ILE A 52 6.67 4.41 -7.73
C ILE A 52 7.51 3.37 -8.45
N ASP A 53 8.16 2.48 -7.70
CA ASP A 53 9.03 1.44 -8.23
C ASP A 53 8.21 0.17 -8.56
N ASP A 54 7.26 -0.20 -7.68
CA ASP A 54 6.30 -1.29 -7.92
C ASP A 54 4.89 -0.92 -7.46
N LEU A 55 3.90 -1.43 -8.19
CA LEU A 55 2.49 -1.33 -7.86
C LEU A 55 1.79 -2.65 -8.20
N SER A 56 1.65 -3.48 -7.18
CA SER A 56 1.12 -4.84 -7.26
C SER A 56 -0.16 -5.02 -6.45
N GLU A 57 -1.05 -5.89 -6.94
CA GLU A 57 -2.23 -6.31 -6.20
C GLU A 57 -1.80 -7.30 -5.11
N ILE A 58 -2.33 -7.11 -3.90
CA ILE A 58 -2.02 -7.96 -2.74
C ILE A 58 -3.31 -8.55 -2.16
N ASP A 59 -3.18 -9.65 -1.42
CA ASP A 59 -4.28 -10.14 -0.60
C ASP A 59 -4.57 -9.15 0.54
N PRO A 60 -5.82 -8.68 0.73
CA PRO A 60 -6.17 -7.77 1.81
C PRO A 60 -5.80 -8.25 3.22
N SER A 61 -5.69 -9.56 3.44
CA SER A 61 -5.31 -10.17 4.73
C SER A 61 -3.83 -10.00 5.08
N GLU A 62 -2.96 -9.78 4.09
CA GLU A 62 -1.52 -9.56 4.29
C GLU A 62 -1.16 -8.09 4.59
N SER A 63 -2.14 -7.19 4.52
CA SER A 63 -1.94 -5.76 4.75
C SER A 63 -2.22 -5.37 6.20
N THR A 64 -1.28 -4.64 6.80
CA THR A 64 -1.46 -4.02 8.12
C THR A 64 -1.99 -2.59 8.05
N ALA A 65 -2.21 -2.04 6.84
CA ALA A 65 -2.67 -0.67 6.67
C ALA A 65 -4.10 -0.47 7.18
N PRO A 66 -4.36 0.53 8.06
CA PRO A 66 -5.69 0.74 8.64
C PRO A 66 -6.81 0.95 7.61
N ARG A 67 -6.52 1.59 6.46
CA ARG A 67 -7.54 1.80 5.41
C ARG A 67 -7.93 0.50 4.71
N VAL A 68 -7.00 -0.44 4.57
CA VAL A 68 -7.27 -1.75 3.98
C VAL A 68 -8.08 -2.59 4.97
N ILE A 69 -7.63 -2.63 6.23
CA ILE A 69 -8.34 -3.33 7.32
C ILE A 69 -9.75 -2.77 7.49
N ALA A 70 -9.95 -1.45 7.51
CA ALA A 70 -11.28 -0.87 7.68
C ALA A 70 -12.22 -1.17 6.50
N HIS A 71 -11.69 -1.35 5.28
CA HIS A 71 -12.52 -1.62 4.11
C HIS A 71 -12.87 -3.12 3.97
N PHE A 72 -11.91 -4.01 4.23
CA PHE A 72 -12.07 -5.45 4.04
C PHE A 72 -12.38 -6.20 5.34
N GLY A 73 -11.97 -5.64 6.47
CA GLY A 73 -12.04 -6.25 7.79
C GLY A 73 -13.32 -5.92 8.55
N THR A 74 -14.42 -6.53 8.12
CA THR A 74 -15.52 -6.90 9.02
C THR A 74 -16.17 -8.18 8.53
N SER A 75 -15.61 -9.31 8.95
CA SER A 75 -16.30 -10.54 9.34
C SER A 75 -15.24 -11.40 10.03
N SER A 76 -15.19 -11.29 11.37
CA SER A 76 -14.51 -12.20 12.30
C SER A 76 -13.68 -13.34 11.68
N ASP A 77 -12.36 -13.17 11.51
CA ASP A 77 -11.49 -14.34 11.37
C ASP A 77 -10.12 -14.10 12.01
N HIS A 78 -10.03 -14.58 13.23
CA HIS A 78 -8.79 -14.85 13.94
C HIS A 78 -8.23 -16.21 13.45
N ARG A 79 -8.03 -16.41 12.15
CA ARG A 79 -7.43 -17.66 11.61
C ARG A 79 -6.76 -17.45 10.26
N ARG A 80 -5.42 -17.51 10.28
CA ARG A 80 -4.51 -18.36 9.47
C ARG A 80 -3.14 -17.71 9.35
N ASN A 81 -2.33 -17.87 10.39
CA ASN A 81 -0.92 -18.12 10.18
C ASN A 81 -0.73 -19.62 10.38
N GLU A 82 -0.92 -20.41 9.31
CA GLU A 82 -0.19 -21.67 9.21
C GLU A 82 1.20 -21.30 8.67
N PRO A 83 2.29 -21.51 9.42
CA PRO A 83 3.60 -21.47 8.82
C PRO A 83 3.68 -22.61 7.79
N LYS A 84 4.06 -22.28 6.54
CA LYS A 84 4.53 -23.30 5.60
C LYS A 84 5.74 -23.98 6.24
N THR A 85 5.55 -25.19 6.72
CA THR A 85 6.64 -26.12 6.95
C THR A 85 7.22 -26.44 5.56
N GLU A 86 8.37 -25.85 5.24
CA GLU A 86 9.26 -26.41 4.22
C GLU A 86 9.96 -27.60 4.88
N GLU A 87 9.60 -28.80 4.42
CA GLU A 87 10.38 -30.01 4.64
C GLU A 87 11.72 -29.87 3.90
N GLU A 88 12.83 -29.98 4.61
CA GLU A 88 14.05 -30.73 4.22
C GLU A 88 14.91 -31.04 5.46
#